data_AF-A0A5K1HPJ2-F1
#
_entry.id   AF-A0A5K1HPJ2-F1
#
_cell.length_a   1.000
_cell.length_b   1.000
_cell.length_c   1.000
_cell.angle_alpha   90.00
_cell.angle_beta   90.00
_cell.angle_gamma   90.00
#
_symmetry.space_group_name_H-M   'P 1'
#
loop_
_entity.id
_entity.type
_entity.pdbx_description
1 polymer ?
#
loop_
_entity_poly.entity_id
_entity_poly.type
_entity_poly.pdbx_seq_one_letter_code
_entity_poly.pdbx_strand_id
1 'polypeptide(L)'
;MFGKGVYFADMVTKSANYCFTSTENNTGLMLLCEVALGECNEKYYADYYANLLPPGKMSTKGCGKNAPGGGKTLGDVFVPCGKGVATGIAN
;
A
#
# COMPACT_ATOMS: atom_id res chain seq x y z
N MET A 1 0.95 -12.78 -2.36
CA MET A 1 -0.21 -11.89 -2.12
C MET A 1 -0.82 -12.22 -0.75
N PHE A 2 -1.74 -11.42 -0.20
CA PHE A 2 -2.06 -11.36 1.25
C PHE A 2 -3.47 -11.83 1.64
N GLY A 3 -4.01 -12.83 0.93
CA GLY A 3 -5.35 -13.34 1.17
C GLY A 3 -6.47 -12.49 0.57
N LYS A 4 -7.72 -12.71 1.01
CA LYS A 4 -8.89 -11.98 0.50
C LYS A 4 -9.04 -10.64 1.25
N GLY A 5 -9.06 -9.53 0.51
CA GLY A 5 -9.19 -8.18 1.06
C GLY A 5 -9.17 -7.10 -0.02
N VAL A 6 -9.23 -5.84 0.40
CA VAL A 6 -9.07 -4.67 -0.48
C VAL A 6 -7.62 -4.20 -0.41
N TYR A 7 -6.99 -4.02 -1.57
CA TYR A 7 -5.56 -3.73 -1.66
C TYR A 7 -5.34 -2.26 -2.03
N PHE A 8 -4.45 -1.61 -1.28
CA PHE A 8 -4.02 -0.23 -1.50
C PHE A 8 -2.50 -0.17 -1.68
N ALA A 9 -2.02 0.93 -2.22
CA ALA A 9 -0.59 1.26 -2.26
C ALA A 9 -0.38 2.74 -1.94
N ASP A 10 0.74 3.02 -1.30
CA ASP A 10 1.24 4.36 -0.97
C ASP A 10 2.15 4.95 -2.07
N MET A 11 2.51 4.13 -3.07
CA MET A 11 3.25 4.53 -4.27
C MET A 11 2.32 4.49 -5.49
N VAL A 12 2.07 5.66 -6.09
CA VAL A 12 1.11 5.81 -7.21
C VAL A 12 1.40 4.86 -8.38
N THR A 13 2.67 4.66 -8.73
CA THR A 13 3.08 3.81 -9.85
C THR A 13 2.73 2.33 -9.63
N LYS A 14 2.66 1.87 -8.37
CA LYS A 14 2.27 0.49 -8.05
C LYS A 14 0.79 0.25 -8.37
N SER A 15 -0.08 1.20 -8.05
CA SER A 15 -1.50 1.15 -8.39
C SER A 15 -1.76 1.43 -9.87
N ALA A 16 -1.01 2.35 -10.48
CA ALA A 16 -1.17 2.70 -11.90
C ALA A 16 -0.96 1.49 -12.83
N ASN A 17 -0.06 0.56 -12.48
CA ASN A 17 0.13 -0.68 -13.26
C ASN A 17 -1.13 -1.56 -13.33
N TYR A 18 -2.08 -1.41 -12.40
CA TYR A 18 -3.36 -2.11 -12.43
C TYR A 18 -4.43 -1.40 -13.30
N CYS A 19 -4.11 -0.23 -13.87
CA CYS A 19 -5.00 0.44 -14.81
C CYS A 19 -4.93 -0.17 -16.23
N PHE A 20 -3.89 -0.96 -16.54
CA PHE A 20 -3.66 -1.57 -17.86
C PHE A 20 -3.72 -0.57 -19.03
N THR A 21 -3.26 0.65 -18.81
CA THR A 21 -3.15 1.67 -19.86
C THR A 21 -2.08 1.29 -20.88
N SER A 22 -2.27 1.69 -22.14
CA SER A 22 -1.30 1.54 -23.23
C SER A 22 -1.11 2.87 -23.96
N THR A 23 -0.24 2.93 -24.97
CA THR A 23 -0.09 4.12 -25.83
C THR A 23 -1.38 4.43 -26.61
N GLU A 24 -2.16 3.40 -26.96
CA GLU A 24 -3.42 3.51 -27.70
C GLU A 24 -4.61 3.79 -26.76
N ASN A 25 -4.54 3.29 -25.53
CA ASN A 25 -5.52 3.56 -24.47
C ASN A 25 -4.81 4.17 -23.25
N ASN A 26 -4.50 5.46 -23.36
CA ASN A 26 -3.57 6.17 -22.47
C ASN A 26 -4.24 6.81 -21.24
N THR A 27 -5.54 6.61 -21.05
CA THR A 27 -6.30 7.18 -19.93
C THR A 27 -6.63 6.08 -18.94
N GLY A 28 -6.15 6.23 -17.69
CA GLY A 28 -6.48 5.37 -16.57
C GLY A 28 -7.14 6.16 -15.45
N LEU A 29 -7.97 5.50 -14.65
CA LEU A 29 -8.58 6.08 -13.46
C LEU A 29 -7.98 5.43 -12.23
N MET A 30 -7.60 6.24 -11.24
CA MET A 30 -7.14 5.78 -9.94
C MET A 30 -8.03 6.34 -8.85
N LEU A 31 -8.30 5.51 -7.85
CA LEU A 31 -9.06 5.91 -6.67
C LEU A 31 -8.09 6.23 -5.52
N LEU A 32 -8.26 7.41 -4.92
CA LEU A 32 -7.60 7.79 -3.68
C LEU A 32 -8.62 7.65 -2.55
N CYS A 33 -8.28 6.88 -1.52
CA CYS A 33 -9.14 6.64 -0.36
C CYS A 33 -8.42 6.98 0.93
N GLU A 34 -9.16 7.51 1.89
CA GLU A 34 -8.79 7.42 3.30
C GLU A 34 -8.99 5.98 3.77
N VAL A 35 -7.98 5.41 4.43
CA VAL A 35 -8.01 4.01 4.87
C VAL A 35 -7.67 3.95 6.35
N ALA A 36 -8.65 3.54 7.16
CA ALA A 36 -8.46 3.29 8.59
C ALA A 36 -7.67 1.99 8.79
N LEU A 37 -6.33 2.06 8.67
CA LEU A 37 -5.46 0.89 8.77
C LEU A 37 -5.43 0.27 10.18
N GLY A 38 -5.67 1.08 11.22
CA GLY A 38 -5.47 0.69 12.60
C GLY A 38 -4.07 0.14 12.85
N GLU A 39 -3.97 -0.86 13.71
CA GLU A 39 -2.72 -1.59 13.93
C GLU A 39 -2.48 -2.61 12.81
N CYS A 40 -1.39 -2.43 12.07
CA CYS A 40 -1.01 -3.30 10.96
C CYS A 40 -0.31 -4.58 11.45
N ASN A 41 -0.64 -5.71 10.82
CA ASN A 41 0.13 -6.95 10.82
C ASN A 41 1.19 -6.88 9.71
N GLU A 42 2.45 -6.66 10.07
CA GLU A 42 3.53 -6.53 9.09
C GLU A 42 3.95 -7.90 8.53
N LYS A 43 4.08 -7.98 7.20
CA LYS A 43 4.50 -9.18 6.49
C LYS A 43 5.62 -8.85 5.50
N TYR A 44 6.70 -9.61 5.55
CA TYR A 44 7.86 -9.43 4.67
C TYR A 44 7.80 -10.30 3.40
N TYR A 45 7.00 -11.37 3.45
CA TYR A 45 6.79 -12.30 2.35
C TYR A 45 5.30 -12.47 2.06
N ALA A 46 4.97 -12.98 0.88
CA ALA A 46 3.60 -13.35 0.53
C ALA A 46 3.03 -14.38 1.51
N ASP A 47 1.80 -14.17 1.95
CA ASP A 47 1.09 -15.08 2.85
C ASP A 47 -0.39 -15.07 2.50
N TYR A 48 -0.88 -16.16 1.90
CA TYR A 48 -2.27 -16.29 1.45
C TYR A 48 -3.28 -16.31 2.60
N TYR A 49 -2.83 -16.49 3.83
CA TYR A 49 -3.67 -16.48 5.04
C TYR A 49 -3.54 -15.17 5.83
N ALA A 50 -2.87 -14.14 5.30
CA ALA A 50 -2.68 -12.87 5.99
C ALA A 50 -3.96 -12.05 6.21
N ASN A 51 -5.11 -12.50 5.68
CA ASN A 51 -6.42 -11.98 6.04
C ASN A 51 -6.93 -12.52 7.40
N LEU A 52 -6.31 -13.57 7.93
CA LEU A 52 -6.54 -14.06 9.30
C LEU A 52 -5.68 -13.23 10.26
N LEU A 53 -6.21 -12.06 10.64
CA LEU A 53 -5.48 -11.09 11.45
C LEU A 53 -5.26 -11.59 12.89
N PRO A 54 -4.04 -11.43 13.45
CA PRO A 54 -3.81 -11.66 14.88
C PRO A 54 -4.68 -10.73 15.75
N PRO A 55 -4.95 -11.11 17.02
CA PRO A 55 -5.67 -10.26 17.96
C PRO A 55 -5.06 -8.86 18.03
N GLY A 56 -5.92 -7.83 17.95
CA GLY A 56 -5.53 -6.42 18.02
C GLY A 56 -4.98 -5.83 16.71
N LYS A 57 -4.92 -6.60 15.61
CA LYS A 57 -4.56 -6.09 14.28
C LYS A 57 -5.81 -5.89 13.41
N MET A 58 -5.83 -4.83 12.61
CA MET A 58 -6.99 -4.44 11.77
C MET A 58 -6.68 -4.50 10.28
N SER A 59 -5.40 -4.56 9.90
CA SER A 59 -4.97 -4.64 8.51
C SER A 59 -3.65 -5.41 8.36
N THR A 60 -3.28 -5.74 7.13
CA THR A 60 -1.98 -6.34 6.80
C THR A 60 -1.16 -5.36 5.98
N LYS A 61 0.11 -5.16 6.38
CA LYS A 61 1.07 -4.33 5.66
C LYS A 61 2.15 -5.20 5.05
N GLY A 62 2.14 -5.31 3.72
CA GLY A 62 3.25 -5.91 2.98
C GLY A 62 4.45 -4.97 2.96
N CYS A 63 5.47 -5.25 3.77
CA CYS A 63 6.63 -4.39 3.97
C CYS A 63 7.60 -4.52 2.78
N GLY A 64 7.64 -3.50 1.91
CA GLY A 64 8.48 -3.48 0.71
C GLY A 64 9.86 -2.84 0.93
N LYS A 65 10.78 -3.07 -0.04
CA LYS A 65 12.15 -2.49 -0.04
C LYS A 65 12.19 -0.99 -0.27
N ASN A 66 11.12 -0.43 -0.85
CA ASN A 66 10.95 1.00 -1.08
C ASN A 66 9.58 1.44 -0.58
N ALA A 67 9.53 2.62 0.03
CA ALA A 67 8.31 3.29 0.48
C ALA A 67 8.52 4.82 0.48
N PRO A 68 7.46 5.64 0.61
CA PRO A 68 7.62 7.08 0.80
C PRO A 68 8.45 7.38 2.07
N GLY A 69 9.50 8.19 1.92
CA GLY A 69 10.39 8.60 3.03
C GLY A 69 9.77 9.63 3.98
N GLY A 70 8.50 9.94 3.82
CA GLY A 70 7.77 10.92 4.60
C GLY A 70 6.41 11.21 4.00
N GLY A 71 5.74 12.21 4.58
CA GLY A 71 4.43 12.64 4.15
C GLY A 71 4.01 13.91 4.86
N LYS A 72 2.74 14.25 4.75
CA LYS A 72 2.12 15.37 5.44
C LYS A 72 0.78 14.95 6.00
N THR A 73 0.38 15.54 7.10
CA THR A 73 -0.96 15.36 7.65
C THR A 73 -1.88 16.42 7.07
N LEU A 74 -3.02 16.00 6.52
CA LEU A 74 -4.10 16.87 6.08
C LEU A 74 -5.32 16.56 6.96
N GLY A 75 -5.68 17.48 7.86
CA GLY A 75 -6.69 17.19 8.88
C GLY A 75 -6.20 16.10 9.84
N ASP A 76 -6.92 15.00 9.90
CA ASP A 76 -6.62 13.78 10.66
C ASP A 76 -6.02 12.65 9.80
N VAL A 77 -5.78 12.91 8.51
CA VAL A 77 -5.29 11.90 7.56
C VAL A 77 -3.81 12.13 7.23
N PHE A 78 -3.00 11.09 7.39
CA PHE A 78 -1.62 11.09 6.91
C PHE A 78 -1.55 10.76 5.42
N VAL A 79 -0.94 11.65 4.63
CA VAL A 79 -0.74 11.50 3.18
C VAL A 79 0.75 11.21 2.91
N PRO A 80 1.11 9.98 2.51
CA PRO A 80 2.50 9.57 2.31
C PRO A 80 3.06 10.07 0.96
N CYS A 81 3.20 11.38 0.80
CA CYS A 81 3.63 12.02 -0.45
C CYS A 81 5.14 12.33 -0.53
N GLY A 82 5.97 11.72 0.31
CA GLY A 82 7.42 11.85 0.26
C GLY A 82 8.05 11.16 -0.96
N LYS A 83 9.33 11.45 -1.23
CA LYS A 83 10.11 10.71 -2.24
C LYS A 83 10.21 9.24 -1.84
N GLY A 84 10.19 8.34 -2.82
CA GLY A 84 10.48 6.93 -2.57
C GLY A 84 11.91 6.76 -2.08
N VAL A 85 12.09 6.06 -0.96
CA VAL A 85 13.39 5.76 -0.36
C VAL A 85 13.50 4.28 -0.03
N ALA A 86 14.72 3.78 0.07
CA ALA A 86 14.98 2.44 0.57
C ALA A 86 14.57 2.34 2.04
N THR A 87 13.87 1.26 2.40
CA THR A 87 13.40 1.01 3.77
C THR A 87 14.37 0.17 4.61
N GLY A 88 15.47 -0.30 4.01
CA GLY A 88 16.42 -1.23 4.65
C GLY A 88 15.94 -2.67 4.73
N ILE A 89 14.77 -2.97 4.17
CA ILE A 89 14.16 -4.29 4.15
C ILE A 89 14.84 -5.17 3.08
N ALA A 90 15.27 -6.38 3.45
CA ALA A 90 16.10 -7.24 2.59
C ALA A 90 15.33 -8.29 1.75
N ASN A 91 14.04 -8.50 2.02
CA ASN A 91 13.16 -9.61 1.58
C ASN A 91 13.55 -10.37 0.31
#